data_AF-A0A644Y9M8-F1
#
_entry.id   AF-A0A644Y9M8-F1
#
_cell.length_a   1.000
_cell.length_b   1.000
_cell.length_c   1.000
_cell.angle_alpha   90.00
_cell.angle_beta   90.00
_cell.angle_gamma   90.00
#
_symmetry.space_group_name_H-M   'P 1'
#
loop_
_entity.id
_entity.type
_entity.pdbx_description
1 polymer ?
#
loop_
_entity_poly.entity_id
_entity_poly.type
_entity_poly.pdbx_seq_one_letter_code
_entity_poly.pdbx_strand_id
1 'polypeptide(L)'
;MAAACVGLLLYLLVPKRRAWGGLLLGLYLLLTGMEQMAASAAPLAETETFRRLMALAVHPLSAVLVGTAVTGVLQSSSAAIGLLQAFSATGTVPWSVGVPLVLGGNIGTCVTVLLASIGGGSNAKRAALAHLRFNLLGTAVLLPLWLSFGASIRYRPIGPVEIAAVHTAFNLLSATMLLPLSDYLTDSFLFPTRGKQA
;
A
#
# COMPACT_ATOMS: atom_id res chain seq x y z
N MET A 1 1.01 12.38 20.77
CA MET A 1 0.23 13.14 21.76
C MET A 1 0.42 14.65 21.67
N ALA A 2 1.65 15.19 21.70
CA ALA A 2 1.89 16.65 21.65
C ALA A 2 1.25 17.36 20.44
N ALA A 3 1.37 16.79 19.23
CA ALA A 3 0.74 17.33 18.03
C ALA A 3 -0.80 17.37 18.11
N ALA A 4 -1.42 16.41 18.81
CA ALA A 4 -2.86 16.38 19.05
C ALA A 4 -3.29 17.49 20.00
N CYS A 5 -2.56 17.70 21.09
CA CYS A 5 -2.82 18.77 22.04
C CYS A 5 -2.67 20.15 21.38
N VAL A 6 -1.60 20.36 20.61
CA VAL A 6 -1.41 21.60 19.83
C VAL A 6 -2.52 21.77 18.80
N GLY A 7 -2.88 20.71 18.08
CA GLY A 7 -3.99 20.72 17.11
C GLY A 7 -5.33 21.09 17.76
N LEU A 8 -5.66 20.48 18.90
CA LEU A 8 -6.87 20.74 19.67
C LEU A 8 -6.92 22.18 20.19
N LEU A 9 -5.81 22.67 20.77
CA LEU A 9 -5.70 24.05 21.25
C LEU A 9 -5.87 25.07 20.11
N LEU A 10 -5.20 24.85 18.97
CA LEU A 10 -5.36 25.71 17.79
C LEU A 10 -6.80 25.69 17.25
N TYR A 11 -7.45 24.52 17.26
CA TYR A 11 -8.82 24.36 16.79
C TYR A 11 -9.84 25.06 17.69
N LEU A 12 -9.70 24.93 19.01
CA LEU A 12 -10.66 25.49 19.97
C LEU A 12 -10.41 26.97 20.23
N LEU A 13 -9.14 27.40 20.34
CA LEU A 13 -8.78 28.70 20.91
C LEU A 13 -8.36 29.75 19.86
N VAL A 14 -7.99 29.35 18.65
CA VAL A 14 -7.49 30.27 17.62
C VAL A 14 -8.33 30.18 16.33
N PRO A 15 -9.45 30.94 16.22
CA PRO A 15 -10.37 30.85 15.09
C PRO A 15 -9.69 30.98 13.71
N LYS A 16 -8.70 31.89 13.60
CA LYS A 16 -7.91 32.10 12.37
C LYS A 16 -7.04 30.91 11.97
N ARG A 17 -6.76 29.97 12.88
CA ARG A 17 -5.92 28.78 12.66
C ARG A 17 -6.68 27.46 12.80
N ARG A 18 -8.01 27.49 12.86
CA ARG A 18 -8.85 26.28 12.98
C ARG A 18 -8.54 25.21 11.95
N ALA A 19 -8.31 25.59 10.69
CA ALA A 19 -7.96 24.64 9.63
C ALA A 19 -6.65 23.87 9.95
N TRP A 20 -5.62 24.57 10.41
CA TRP A 20 -4.35 23.96 10.82
C TRP A 20 -4.51 23.09 12.08
N GLY A 21 -5.32 23.54 13.05
CA GLY A 21 -5.65 22.75 14.23
C GLY A 21 -6.35 21.44 13.88
N GLY A 22 -7.35 21.52 12.99
CA GLY A 22 -8.07 20.35 12.46
C GLY A 22 -7.16 19.41 11.67
N LEU A 23 -6.25 19.94 10.85
CA LEU A 23 -5.25 19.15 10.13
C LEU A 23 -4.34 18.36 11.08
N LEU A 24 -3.79 19.02 12.11
CA LEU A 24 -2.91 18.36 13.09
C LEU A 24 -3.65 17.29 13.90
N LEU A 25 -4.88 17.59 14.33
CA LEU A 25 -5.72 16.65 15.09
C LEU A 25 -6.11 15.45 14.21
N GLY A 26 -6.55 15.69 12.98
CA GLY A 26 -6.89 14.65 12.02
C GLY A 26 -5.70 13.77 11.65
N LEU A 27 -4.53 14.36 11.40
CA LEU A 27 -3.29 13.63 11.13
C LEU A 27 -2.89 12.77 12.33
N TYR A 28 -2.97 13.29 13.55
CA TYR A 28 -2.69 12.52 14.75
C TYR A 28 -3.61 11.31 14.91
N LEU A 29 -4.92 11.52 14.76
CA LEU A 29 -5.91 10.45 14.87
C LEU A 29 -5.71 9.38 13.78
N LEU A 30 -5.39 9.80 12.56
CA LEU A 30 -5.09 8.89 11.44
C LEU A 30 -3.85 8.05 11.73
N LEU A 31 -2.74 8.67 12.15
CA LEU A 31 -1.49 7.95 12.45
C LEU A 31 -1.68 6.99 13.63
N THR A 32 -2.39 7.41 14.67
CA THR A 32 -2.71 6.56 15.83
C THR A 32 -3.59 5.38 15.41
N GLY A 33 -4.59 5.62 14.54
CA GLY A 33 -5.43 4.56 13.99
C GLY A 33 -4.62 3.53 13.18
N MET A 34 -3.69 3.99 12.35
CA MET A 34 -2.79 3.12 11.59
C MET A 34 -1.87 2.29 12.50
N GLU A 35 -1.32 2.90 13.55
CA GLU A 35 -0.51 2.19 14.56
C GLU A 35 -1.33 1.11 15.27
N GLN A 36 -2.57 1.43 15.65
CA GLN A 36 -3.48 0.46 16.26
C GLN A 36 -3.80 -0.71 15.32
N MET A 37 -3.99 -0.44 14.02
CA MET A 37 -4.19 -1.49 13.01
C MET A 37 -2.95 -2.40 12.91
N ALA A 38 -1.74 -1.82 12.87
CA ALA A 38 -0.51 -2.59 12.85
C ALA A 38 -0.34 -3.46 14.10
N ALA A 39 -0.60 -2.90 15.28
CA ALA A 39 -0.55 -3.63 16.55
C ALA A 39 -1.56 -4.79 16.60
N SER A 40 -2.77 -4.59 16.05
CA SER A 40 -3.78 -5.64 15.99
C SER A 40 -3.41 -6.78 15.03
N ALA A 41 -2.65 -6.47 13.97
CA ALA A 41 -2.21 -7.46 13.00
C ALA A 41 -0.93 -8.18 13.44
N ALA A 42 -0.12 -7.60 14.33
CA ALA A 42 1.17 -8.15 14.75
C ALA A 42 1.11 -9.62 15.22
N PRO A 43 0.11 -10.09 15.98
CA PRO A 43 0.02 -11.50 16.39
C PRO A 43 -0.09 -12.49 15.23
N LEU A 44 -0.58 -12.06 14.05
CA LEU A 44 -0.63 -12.92 12.87
C LEU A 44 0.78 -13.30 12.39
N ALA A 45 1.80 -12.47 12.65
CA ALA A 45 3.18 -12.76 12.25
C ALA A 45 3.73 -14.03 12.92
N GLU A 46 3.21 -14.37 14.10
CA GLU A 46 3.62 -15.55 14.86
C GLU A 46 2.85 -16.82 14.49
N THR A 47 1.82 -16.71 13.65
CA THR A 47 1.04 -17.87 13.23
C THR A 47 1.83 -18.74 12.26
N GLU A 48 1.67 -20.06 12.37
CA GLU A 48 2.28 -21.02 11.46
C GLU A 48 1.85 -20.78 10.01
N THR A 49 0.58 -20.39 9.79
CA THR A 49 0.06 -20.06 8.45
C THR A 49 0.83 -18.90 7.82
N PHE A 50 1.05 -17.82 8.56
CA PHE A 50 1.80 -16.68 8.04
C PHE A 50 3.27 -17.03 7.80
N ARG A 51 3.91 -17.77 8.71
CA ARG A 51 5.29 -18.25 8.53
C ARG A 51 5.44 -19.13 7.29
N ARG A 52 4.47 -20.02 7.03
CA ARG A 52 4.44 -20.84 5.80
C ARG A 52 4.27 -19.98 4.55
N LEU A 53 3.40 -18.97 4.57
CA LEU A 53 3.25 -18.03 3.46
C LEU A 53 4.56 -17.26 3.20
N MET A 54 5.22 -16.79 4.25
CA MET A 54 6.53 -16.12 4.13
C MET A 54 7.62 -17.07 3.62
N ALA A 55 7.58 -18.35 3.97
CA ALA A 55 8.50 -19.36 3.45
C ALA A 55 8.38 -19.58 1.93
N LEU A 56 7.23 -19.24 1.32
CA LEU A 56 7.06 -19.25 -0.15
C LEU A 56 7.70 -18.03 -0.83
N ALA A 57 8.02 -16.97 -0.07
CA ALA A 57 8.58 -15.72 -0.58
C ALA A 57 10.11 -15.81 -0.81
N VAL A 58 10.57 -16.89 -1.47
CA VAL A 58 12.00 -17.14 -1.75
C VAL A 58 12.50 -16.34 -2.93
N HIS A 59 11.70 -16.23 -3.99
CA HIS A 59 12.04 -15.51 -5.22
C HIS A 59 11.27 -14.20 -5.32
N PRO A 60 11.80 -13.16 -5.99
CA PRO A 60 11.13 -11.87 -6.09
C PRO A 60 9.69 -11.97 -6.61
N LEU A 61 9.44 -12.80 -7.62
CA LEU A 61 8.08 -13.00 -8.15
C LEU A 61 7.17 -13.73 -7.16
N SER A 62 7.65 -14.76 -6.46
CA SER A 62 6.83 -15.45 -5.46
C SER A 62 6.56 -14.54 -4.27
N ALA A 63 7.50 -13.69 -3.87
CA ALA A 63 7.31 -12.66 -2.86
C ALA A 63 6.26 -11.60 -3.28
N VAL A 64 6.22 -11.17 -4.55
CA VAL A 64 5.11 -10.35 -5.07
C VAL A 64 3.77 -11.06 -4.92
N LEU A 65 3.69 -12.35 -5.29
CA LEU A 65 2.45 -13.11 -5.18
C LEU A 65 1.99 -13.28 -3.72
N VAL A 66 2.93 -13.56 -2.82
CA VAL A 66 2.66 -13.66 -1.38
C VAL A 66 2.15 -12.33 -0.83
N GLY A 67 2.80 -11.20 -1.15
CA GLY A 67 2.35 -9.88 -0.73
C GLY A 67 0.96 -9.52 -1.27
N THR A 68 0.70 -9.88 -2.53
CA THR A 68 -0.62 -9.75 -3.17
C THR A 68 -1.67 -10.54 -2.42
N ALA A 69 -1.40 -11.81 -2.10
CA ALA A 69 -2.33 -12.69 -1.40
C ALA A 69 -2.61 -12.20 0.03
N VAL A 70 -1.57 -11.88 0.80
CA VAL A 70 -1.70 -11.39 2.19
C VAL A 70 -2.55 -10.12 2.21
N THR A 71 -2.25 -9.14 1.35
CA THR A 71 -2.99 -7.88 1.34
C THR A 71 -4.40 -8.04 0.77
N GLY A 72 -4.57 -8.90 -0.24
CA GLY A 72 -5.87 -9.20 -0.83
C GLY A 72 -6.83 -9.87 0.14
N VAL A 73 -6.33 -10.78 0.98
CA VAL A 73 -7.11 -11.43 2.05
C VAL A 73 -7.42 -10.46 3.18
N LEU A 74 -6.44 -9.68 3.62
CA LEU A 74 -6.63 -8.71 4.70
C LEU A 74 -7.49 -7.51 4.29
N GLN A 75 -7.60 -7.23 2.99
CA GLN A 75 -8.39 -6.12 2.44
C GLN A 75 -8.03 -4.75 3.01
N SER A 76 -6.84 -4.62 3.60
CA SER A 76 -6.40 -3.44 4.31
C SER A 76 -4.90 -3.26 4.12
N SER A 77 -4.53 -2.21 3.40
CA SER A 77 -3.12 -1.88 3.12
C SER A 77 -2.37 -1.61 4.43
N SER A 78 -2.94 -0.81 5.33
CA SER A 78 -2.32 -0.48 6.62
C SER A 78 -2.14 -1.71 7.51
N ALA A 79 -3.11 -2.64 7.53
CA ALA A 79 -2.96 -3.88 8.30
C ALA A 79 -1.89 -4.80 7.70
N ALA A 80 -1.84 -4.93 6.37
CA ALA A 80 -0.84 -5.75 5.69
C ALA A 80 0.58 -5.20 5.85
N ILE A 81 0.77 -3.88 5.71
CA ILE A 81 2.06 -3.23 5.98
C ILE A 81 2.44 -3.35 7.45
N GLY A 82 1.50 -3.14 8.38
CA GLY A 82 1.75 -3.31 9.81
C GLY A 82 2.17 -4.73 10.19
N LEU A 83 1.54 -5.74 9.58
CA LEU A 83 1.93 -7.15 9.72
C LEU A 83 3.35 -7.41 9.20
N LEU A 84 3.68 -6.89 8.02
CA LEU A 84 5.02 -7.02 7.45
C LEU A 84 6.07 -6.26 8.28
N GLN A 85 5.73 -5.11 8.83
CA GLN A 85 6.58 -4.36 9.76
C GLN A 85 6.86 -5.17 11.03
N ALA A 86 5.84 -5.76 11.65
CA ALA A 86 5.99 -6.63 12.80
C ALA A 86 6.90 -7.83 12.49
N PHE A 87 6.71 -8.47 11.33
CA PHE A 87 7.56 -9.58 10.90
C PHE A 87 9.00 -9.15 10.61
N SER A 88 9.19 -7.99 9.97
CA SER A 88 10.51 -7.43 9.67
C SER A 88 11.31 -7.08 10.92
N ALA A 89 10.63 -6.73 12.02
CA ALA A 89 11.26 -6.43 13.31
C ALA A 89 12.01 -7.63 13.92
N THR A 90 11.75 -8.85 13.45
CA THR A 90 12.50 -10.05 13.84
C THR A 90 13.92 -10.11 13.25
N GLY A 91 14.23 -9.26 12.26
CA GLY A 91 15.51 -9.24 11.56
C GLY A 91 15.68 -10.37 10.53
N THR A 92 14.63 -11.16 10.27
CA THR A 92 14.70 -12.34 9.39
C THR A 92 14.36 -12.03 7.92
N VAL A 93 13.78 -10.86 7.64
CA VAL A 93 13.34 -10.49 6.29
C VAL A 93 14.44 -9.71 5.58
N PRO A 94 15.04 -10.24 4.50
CA PRO A 94 16.01 -9.49 3.72
C PRO A 94 15.31 -8.51 2.75
N TRP A 95 16.02 -7.47 2.33
CA TRP A 95 15.53 -6.54 1.30
C TRP A 95 15.10 -7.23 -0.01
N SER A 96 15.76 -8.34 -0.39
CA SER A 96 15.37 -9.18 -1.55
C SER A 96 13.93 -9.67 -1.50
N VAL A 97 13.37 -9.80 -0.30
CA VAL A 97 12.02 -10.34 -0.06
C VAL A 97 11.07 -9.23 0.36
N GLY A 98 11.52 -8.32 1.23
CA GLY A 98 10.70 -7.22 1.74
C GLY A 98 10.20 -6.27 0.65
N VAL A 99 11.06 -5.84 -0.27
CA VAL A 99 10.64 -4.93 -1.35
C VAL A 99 9.60 -5.59 -2.27
N PRO A 100 9.81 -6.81 -2.80
CA PRO A 100 8.78 -7.51 -3.57
C PRO A 100 7.48 -7.79 -2.81
N LEU A 101 7.52 -8.09 -1.51
CA LEU A 101 6.31 -8.24 -0.68
C LEU A 101 5.49 -6.94 -0.66
N VAL A 102 6.15 -5.80 -0.49
CA VAL A 102 5.46 -4.48 -0.51
C VAL A 102 4.87 -4.18 -1.89
N LEU A 103 5.62 -4.44 -2.97
CA LEU A 103 5.14 -4.29 -4.35
C LEU A 103 3.89 -5.14 -4.61
N GLY A 104 3.94 -6.40 -4.21
CA GLY A 104 2.78 -7.30 -4.27
C GLY A 104 1.60 -6.82 -3.43
N GLY A 105 1.87 -6.29 -2.24
CA GLY A 105 0.84 -5.72 -1.37
C GLY A 105 0.00 -4.65 -2.06
N ASN A 106 0.62 -3.80 -2.89
CA ASN A 106 -0.07 -2.77 -3.66
C ASN A 106 -0.93 -3.34 -4.80
N ILE A 107 -0.60 -4.52 -5.33
CA ILE A 107 -1.52 -5.25 -6.21
C ILE A 107 -2.68 -5.82 -5.39
N GLY A 108 -2.41 -6.34 -4.19
CA GLY A 108 -3.42 -6.90 -3.31
C GLY A 108 -4.49 -5.89 -2.87
N THR A 109 -4.15 -4.59 -2.73
CA THR A 109 -5.14 -3.53 -2.44
C THR A 109 -6.19 -3.37 -3.53
N CYS A 110 -5.93 -3.85 -4.75
CA CYS A 110 -6.91 -3.82 -5.83
C CYS A 110 -8.09 -4.77 -5.56
N VAL A 111 -7.91 -5.83 -4.76
CA VAL A 111 -8.97 -6.80 -4.45
C VAL A 111 -10.18 -6.13 -3.82
N THR A 112 -9.97 -5.17 -2.91
CA THR A 112 -11.07 -4.46 -2.25
C THR A 112 -11.89 -3.64 -3.23
N VAL A 113 -11.22 -2.89 -4.11
CA VAL A 113 -11.86 -2.03 -5.10
C VAL A 113 -12.56 -2.88 -6.17
N LEU A 114 -11.95 -4.00 -6.57
CA LEU A 114 -12.55 -4.95 -7.50
C LEU A 114 -13.85 -5.53 -6.92
N LEU A 115 -13.83 -6.02 -5.68
CA LEU A 115 -15.03 -6.55 -5.01
C LEU A 115 -16.11 -5.46 -4.84
N ALA A 116 -15.72 -4.26 -4.41
CA ALA A 116 -16.64 -3.12 -4.30
C ALA A 116 -17.28 -2.74 -5.65
N SER A 117 -16.58 -2.97 -6.77
CA SER A 117 -17.08 -2.64 -8.10
C SER A 117 -18.12 -3.62 -8.67
N ILE A 118 -18.26 -4.83 -8.10
CA ILE A 118 -19.17 -5.88 -8.61
C ILE A 118 -20.62 -5.39 -8.64
N GLY A 119 -21.07 -4.74 -7.56
CA GLY A 119 -22.41 -4.13 -7.47
C GLY A 119 -22.51 -2.73 -8.08
N GLY A 120 -21.43 -2.21 -8.66
CA GLY A 120 -21.36 -0.85 -9.19
C GLY A 120 -21.64 -0.74 -10.69
N GLY A 121 -21.87 0.49 -11.15
CA GLY A 121 -22.00 0.82 -12.57
C GLY A 121 -20.65 0.84 -13.31
N SER A 122 -20.68 1.10 -14.63
CA SER A 122 -19.49 1.12 -15.49
C SER A 122 -18.36 1.99 -14.97
N ASN A 123 -18.65 3.13 -14.35
CA ASN A 123 -17.63 4.01 -13.76
C ASN A 123 -16.90 3.36 -12.59
N ALA A 124 -17.59 2.61 -11.72
CA ALA A 124 -16.97 1.89 -10.61
C ALA A 124 -16.04 0.79 -11.13
N LYS A 125 -16.49 0.04 -12.15
CA LYS A 125 -15.68 -1.02 -12.79
C LYS A 125 -14.45 -0.46 -13.51
N ARG A 126 -14.59 0.68 -14.19
CA ARG A 126 -13.46 1.41 -14.78
C ARG A 126 -12.46 1.88 -13.73
N ALA A 127 -12.92 2.46 -12.64
CA ALA A 127 -12.05 2.89 -11.55
C ALA A 127 -11.29 1.70 -10.93
N ALA A 128 -11.97 0.58 -10.70
CA ALA A 128 -11.34 -0.65 -10.20
C ALA A 128 -10.28 -1.19 -11.17
N LEU A 129 -10.59 -1.23 -12.46
CA LEU A 129 -9.66 -1.67 -13.49
C LEU A 129 -8.46 -0.72 -13.65
N ALA A 130 -8.69 0.59 -13.58
CA ALA A 130 -7.63 1.58 -13.59
C ALA A 130 -6.70 1.41 -12.37
N HIS A 131 -7.26 1.18 -11.18
CA HIS A 131 -6.51 0.91 -9.96
C HIS A 131 -5.66 -0.38 -10.10
N LEU A 132 -6.24 -1.45 -10.67
CA LEU A 132 -5.52 -2.69 -10.94
C LEU A 132 -4.38 -2.50 -11.93
N ARG A 133 -4.64 -1.85 -13.07
CA ARG A 133 -3.62 -1.56 -14.09
C ARG A 133 -2.50 -0.68 -13.54
N PHE A 134 -2.84 0.32 -12.74
CA PHE A 134 -1.87 1.20 -12.10
C PHE A 134 -0.88 0.40 -11.23
N ASN A 135 -1.37 -0.47 -10.36
CA ASN A 135 -0.50 -1.25 -9.46
C ASN A 135 0.27 -2.36 -10.18
N LEU A 136 -0.33 -2.98 -11.20
CA LEU A 136 0.36 -3.96 -12.05
C LEU A 136 1.50 -3.33 -12.84
N LEU A 137 1.25 -2.19 -13.51
CA LEU A 137 2.26 -1.49 -14.29
C LEU A 137 3.35 -0.89 -13.39
N GLY A 138 2.96 -0.27 -12.27
CA GLY A 138 3.90 0.23 -11.28
C GLY A 138 4.83 -0.88 -10.78
N THR A 139 4.29 -2.06 -10.47
CA THR A 139 5.08 -3.23 -10.06
C THR A 139 5.96 -3.76 -11.21
N ALA A 140 5.43 -3.84 -12.43
CA ALA A 140 6.16 -4.31 -13.60
C ALA A 140 7.36 -3.43 -13.94
N VAL A 141 7.32 -2.14 -13.62
CA VAL A 141 8.42 -1.20 -13.82
C VAL A 141 9.37 -1.18 -12.62
N LEU A 142 8.84 -1.09 -11.40
CA LEU A 142 9.66 -0.89 -10.20
C LEU A 142 10.34 -2.18 -9.71
N LEU A 143 9.78 -3.36 -9.99
CA LEU A 143 10.43 -4.62 -9.61
C LEU A 143 11.74 -4.85 -10.37
N PRO A 144 11.82 -4.80 -11.72
CA PRO A 144 13.09 -4.90 -12.43
C PRO A 144 14.10 -3.82 -12.04
N LEU A 145 13.62 -2.60 -11.79
CA LEU A 145 14.44 -1.49 -11.30
C LEU A 145 15.10 -1.85 -9.96
N TRP A 146 14.31 -2.35 -9.00
CA TRP A 146 14.81 -2.85 -7.73
C TRP A 146 15.82 -4.00 -7.92
N LEU A 147 15.55 -4.94 -8.83
CA LEU A 147 16.46 -6.05 -9.08
C LEU A 147 17.81 -5.59 -9.67
N SER A 148 17.82 -4.49 -10.41
CA SER A 148 19.01 -3.93 -11.05
C SER A 148 19.84 -3.07 -10.08
N PHE A 149 19.18 -2.26 -9.25
CA PHE A 149 19.85 -1.25 -8.41
C PHE A 149 19.93 -1.61 -6.92
N GLY A 150 19.16 -2.60 -6.45
CA GLY A 150 19.12 -3.04 -5.05
C GLY A 150 20.20 -4.03 -4.64
N ALA A 151 21.15 -4.36 -5.51
CA ALA A 151 22.13 -5.44 -5.29
C ALA A 151 22.95 -5.23 -4.00
N SER A 152 23.37 -3.99 -3.70
CA SER A 152 24.25 -3.65 -2.58
C SER A 152 23.64 -3.86 -1.20
N ILE A 153 22.31 -3.90 -1.09
CA ILE A 153 21.60 -4.05 0.20
C ILE A 153 20.72 -5.29 0.26
N ARG A 154 20.69 -6.09 -0.81
CA ARG A 154 19.74 -7.18 -1.04
C ARG A 154 19.63 -8.16 0.14
N TYR A 155 20.76 -8.56 0.72
CA TYR A 155 20.81 -9.56 1.79
C TYR A 155 20.76 -8.96 3.20
N ARG A 156 20.75 -7.63 3.34
CA ARG A 156 20.62 -6.99 4.64
C ARG A 156 19.20 -7.20 5.16
N PRO A 157 18.99 -7.27 6.48
CA PRO A 157 17.64 -7.18 7.04
C PRO A 157 16.99 -5.84 6.67
N ILE A 158 15.72 -5.88 6.32
CA ILE A 158 14.87 -4.68 6.17
C ILE A 158 14.12 -4.45 7.48
N GLY A 159 14.04 -3.21 7.94
CA GLY A 159 13.33 -2.87 9.17
C GLY A 159 11.93 -2.30 8.93
N PRO A 160 11.16 -2.05 10.00
CA PRO A 160 9.80 -1.53 9.92
C PRO A 160 9.70 -0.17 9.21
N VAL A 161 10.67 0.71 9.44
CA VAL A 161 10.69 2.06 8.85
C VAL A 161 10.96 1.96 7.35
N GLU A 162 11.87 1.07 6.95
CA GLU A 162 12.22 0.85 5.57
C GLU A 162 11.07 0.21 4.78
N ILE A 163 10.32 -0.72 5.40
CA ILE A 163 9.07 -1.24 4.81
C ILE A 163 8.07 -0.12 4.51
N ALA A 164 7.84 0.78 5.46
CA ALA A 164 6.97 1.94 5.25
C ALA A 164 7.51 2.87 4.16
N ALA A 165 8.82 3.16 4.18
CA ALA A 165 9.47 4.01 3.19
C ALA A 165 9.35 3.44 1.77
N VAL A 166 9.58 2.13 1.60
CA VAL A 166 9.41 1.44 0.30
C VAL A 166 7.97 1.53 -0.17
N HIS A 167 7.00 1.34 0.73
CA HIS A 167 5.57 1.43 0.39
C HIS A 167 5.19 2.84 -0.09
N THR A 168 5.59 3.87 0.66
CA THR A 168 5.36 5.27 0.27
C THR A 168 6.08 5.63 -1.03
N ALA A 169 7.34 5.24 -1.18
CA ALA A 169 8.13 5.50 -2.37
C ALA A 169 7.50 4.83 -3.60
N PHE A 170 7.05 3.58 -3.50
CA PHE A 170 6.34 2.90 -4.60
C PHE A 170 5.11 3.67 -5.03
N ASN A 171 4.26 4.07 -4.09
CA ASN A 171 3.01 4.76 -4.41
C ASN A 171 3.27 6.12 -5.06
N LEU A 172 4.26 6.86 -4.56
CA LEU A 172 4.63 8.16 -5.11
C LEU A 172 5.28 8.04 -6.50
N LEU A 173 6.20 7.10 -6.68
CA LEU A 173 6.85 6.85 -7.98
C LEU A 173 5.85 6.34 -9.01
N SER A 174 5.01 5.36 -8.65
CA SER A 174 3.96 4.87 -9.56
C SER A 174 2.98 5.99 -9.91
N ALA A 175 2.60 6.84 -8.94
CA ALA A 175 1.71 7.97 -9.20
C ALA A 175 2.35 8.96 -10.16
N THR A 176 3.56 9.42 -9.89
CA THR A 176 4.25 10.38 -10.76
C THR A 176 4.48 9.83 -12.18
N MET A 177 4.79 8.55 -12.32
CA MET A 177 5.02 7.92 -13.63
C MET A 177 3.74 7.66 -14.41
N LEU A 178 2.66 7.25 -13.74
CA LEU A 178 1.45 6.74 -14.40
C LEU A 178 0.27 7.73 -14.39
N LEU A 179 0.28 8.75 -13.54
CA LEU A 179 -0.74 9.81 -13.56
C LEU A 179 -0.84 10.53 -14.91
N PRO A 180 0.27 10.86 -15.62
CA PRO A 180 0.17 11.45 -16.96
C PRO A 180 -0.51 10.54 -17.99
N LEU A 181 -0.61 9.22 -17.71
CA LEU A 181 -1.25 8.21 -18.55
C LEU A 181 -2.64 7.83 -18.03
N SER A 182 -3.24 8.60 -17.12
CA SER A 182 -4.51 8.26 -16.45
C SER A 182 -5.65 7.94 -17.43
N ASP A 183 -5.71 8.65 -18.55
CA ASP A 183 -6.75 8.45 -19.56
C ASP A 183 -6.66 7.03 -20.16
N TYR A 184 -5.45 6.56 -20.50
CA TYR A 184 -5.22 5.20 -20.98
C TYR A 184 -5.53 4.14 -19.93
N LEU A 185 -5.27 4.42 -18.65
CA LEU A 185 -5.57 3.48 -17.57
C LEU A 185 -7.07 3.29 -17.37
N THR A 186 -7.87 4.33 -17.61
CA THR A 186 -9.33 4.31 -17.43
C THR A 186 -10.11 3.93 -18.69
N ASP A 187 -9.45 3.96 -19.86
CA ASP A 187 -10.02 3.51 -21.12
C ASP A 187 -10.18 1.99 -21.11
N SER A 188 -11.42 1.52 -21.24
CA SER A 188 -11.73 0.09 -21.26
C SER A 188 -12.76 -0.18 -22.34
N PHE A 189 -12.40 -1.05 -23.28
CA PHE A 189 -13.32 -1.54 -24.30
C PHE A 189 -14.51 -2.28 -23.69
N LEU A 190 -14.29 -2.96 -22.55
CA LEU A 190 -15.35 -3.67 -21.82
C LEU A 190 -16.35 -2.72 -21.14
N PHE A 191 -15.93 -1.49 -20.81
CA PHE A 191 -16.76 -0.49 -20.15
C PHE A 191 -16.55 0.88 -20.79
N PRO A 192 -17.11 1.11 -22.00
CA PRO A 192 -16.87 2.35 -22.73
C PRO A 192 -17.48 3.56 -22.02
N THR A 193 -16.80 4.69 -22.09
CA THR A 193 -17.32 5.99 -21.64
C THR A 193 -18.48 6.41 -22.54
N ARG A 194 -19.67 6.64 -21.96
CA ARG A 194 -20.76 7.38 -22.63
C ARG A 194 -20.24 8.79 -22.98
N GLY A 195 -19.71 8.97 -24.19
CA GLY A 195 -19.09 10.22 -24.63
C GLY A 195 -18.14 10.10 -25.84
N LYS A 196 -17.62 8.90 -26.17
CA LYS A 196 -16.91 8.62 -27.44
C LYS A 196 -17.83 7.99 -28.50
N GLN A 197 -19.11 8.37 -28.49
CA GLN A 197 -20.07 8.08 -29.55
C GLN A 197 -20.60 9.43 -30.06
N ALA A 198 -19.82 10.04 -30.95
CA ALA A 198 -20.24 11.10 -31.86
C ALA A 198 -19.49 10.87 -33.17
#